data_AF-A0A2R6EDA1-F1
#
_entry.id   AF-A0A2R6EDA1-F1
#
_cell.length_a   1.000
_cell.length_b   1.000
_cell.length_c   1.000
_cell.angle_alpha   90.00
_cell.angle_beta   90.00
_cell.angle_gamma   90.00
#
_symmetry.space_group_name_H-M   'P 1'
#
loop_
_entity.id
_entity.type
_entity.pdbx_description
1 polymer ?
#
loop_
_entity_poly.entity_id
_entity_poly.type
_entity_poly.pdbx_seq_one_letter_code
_entity_poly.pdbx_strand_id
1 'polypeptide(L)' 'DQAERLLSKFTWGHTFLELNEEPLARYADCADSTEVLAVQDDYLAEE' A
#
# COMPACT_ATOMS: atom_id res chain seq x y z
N ASP A 1 -8.54 9.58 -2.65
CA ASP A 1 -9.19 10.06 -3.91
C ASP A 1 -8.96 9.23 -5.18
N GLN A 2 -7.82 9.34 -5.89
CA GLN A 2 -7.67 8.66 -7.20
C GLN A 2 -7.63 7.14 -7.06
N ALA A 3 -6.90 6.62 -6.06
CA ALA A 3 -6.82 5.19 -5.77
C ALA A 3 -8.22 4.60 -5.49
N GLU A 4 -9.02 5.26 -4.66
CA GLU A 4 -10.41 4.88 -4.38
C GLU A 4 -11.28 4.85 -5.65
N ARG A 5 -11.20 5.88 -6.51
CA ARG A 5 -11.95 5.90 -7.79
C ARG A 5 -11.53 4.80 -8.76
N LEU A 6 -10.26 4.41 -8.75
CA LEU A 6 -9.78 3.30 -9.59
C LEU A 6 -10.30 1.97 -9.06
N LEU A 7 -10.22 1.78 -7.75
CA LEU A 7 -10.60 0.54 -7.09
C LEU A 7 -12.11 0.37 -6.92
N SER A 8 -12.91 1.45 -7.00
CA SER A 8 -14.38 1.38 -6.91
C SER A 8 -15.05 0.56 -8.03
N LYS A 9 -14.31 0.22 -9.10
CA LYS A 9 -14.78 -0.70 -10.15
C LYS A 9 -14.81 -2.16 -9.70
N PHE A 10 -14.14 -2.47 -8.59
CA PHE A 10 -14.03 -3.81 -8.05
C PHE A 10 -14.77 -3.88 -6.71
N THR A 11 -15.55 -4.95 -6.52
CA THR A 11 -16.31 -5.17 -5.27
C THR A 11 -15.41 -5.27 -4.03
N TRP A 12 -14.16 -5.70 -4.21
CA TRP A 12 -13.15 -5.82 -3.15
C TRP A 12 -12.26 -4.58 -2.99
N GLY A 13 -12.43 -3.56 -3.84
CA GLY A 13 -11.49 -2.44 -3.91
C GLY A 13 -11.35 -1.64 -2.62
N HIS A 14 -12.46 -1.46 -1.88
CA HIS A 14 -12.43 -0.80 -0.58
C HIS A 14 -11.67 -1.61 0.47
N THR A 15 -11.94 -2.91 0.55
CA THR A 15 -11.25 -3.83 1.47
C THR A 15 -9.75 -3.91 1.19
N PHE A 16 -9.33 -3.83 -0.08
CA PHE A 16 -7.91 -3.75 -0.43
C PHE A 16 -7.24 -2.53 0.23
N LEU A 17 -7.88 -1.36 0.16
CA LEU A 17 -7.35 -0.14 0.77
C LEU A 17 -7.35 -0.21 2.29
N GLU A 18 -8.40 -0.76 2.91
CA GLU A 18 -8.45 -0.95 4.37
C GLU A 18 -7.35 -1.90 4.87
N LEU A 19 -7.20 -3.07 4.26
CA LEU A 19 -6.23 -4.06 4.70
C LEU A 19 -4.78 -3.61 4.50
N ASN A 20 -4.54 -2.67 3.58
CA ASN A 20 -3.21 -2.17 3.26
C ASN A 20 -3.02 -0.71 3.66
N GLU A 21 -3.86 -0.15 4.53
CA GLU A 21 -3.82 1.28 4.89
C GLU A 21 -2.44 1.69 5.39
N GLU A 22 -1.88 0.96 6.35
CA GLU A 22 -0.55 1.26 6.90
C GLU A 22 0.59 1.08 5.87
N PRO A 23 0.72 -0.07 5.17
CA PRO A 23 1.75 -0.21 4.12
C PRO A 23 1.66 0.87 3.04
N LEU A 24 0.45 1.17 2.55
CA LEU A 24 0.25 2.19 1.52
C LEU A 24 0.61 3.59 2.00
N ALA A 25 0.33 3.92 3.27
CA ALA A 25 0.77 5.18 3.87
C ALA A 25 2.30 5.27 3.94
N ARG A 26 2.98 4.22 4.40
CA ARG A 26 4.45 4.18 4.46
C ARG A 26 5.09 4.29 3.07
N TYR A 27 4.54 3.59 2.07
CA TYR A 27 5.03 3.70 0.69
C TYR A 27 4.81 5.09 0.08
N ALA A 28 3.73 5.79 0.47
CA ALA A 28 3.47 7.15 -0.02
C ALA A 28 4.48 8.18 0.50
N ASP A 29 5.12 7.91 1.65
CA ASP A 29 6.14 8.77 2.25
C ASP A 29 7.56 8.50 1.70
N CYS A 30 7.77 7.42 0.94
CA CYS A 30 9.07 7.08 0.35
C CYS A 30 9.49 8.08 -0.74
N ALA A 31 10.72 8.57 -0.65
CA ALA A 31 11.31 9.47 -1.63
C ALA A 31 11.75 8.74 -2.92
N ASP A 32 12.11 7.46 -2.81
CA ASP A 32 12.59 6.66 -3.93
C ASP A 32 12.33 5.15 -3.77
N SER A 33 12.73 4.40 -4.79
CA SER A 33 12.55 2.95 -4.83
C SER A 33 13.35 2.19 -3.77
N THR A 34 14.47 2.74 -3.29
CA THR A 34 15.28 2.09 -2.25
C THR A 34 14.53 2.12 -0.92
N GLU A 35 13.87 3.24 -0.60
CA GLU A 35 13.03 3.35 0.59
C GLU A 35 11.80 2.45 0.52
N VAL A 36 11.16 2.31 -0.65
CA VAL A 36 10.04 1.37 -0.84
C VAL A 36 10.46 -0.07 -0.55
N LEU A 37 11.65 -0.48 -1.02
CA LEU A 37 12.16 -1.83 -0.75
C LEU A 37 12.44 -2.06 0.74
N ALA A 38 12.97 -1.06 1.45
CA ALA A 38 13.20 -1.18 2.88
C ALA A 38 11.90 -1.38 3.67
N VAL A 39 10.85 -0.61 3.35
CA VAL A 39 9.51 -0.80 3.95
C VAL A 39 8.95 -2.17 3.60
N GLN A 40 9.11 -2.63 2.35
CA GLN A 40 8.64 -3.95 1.93
C GLN A 40 9.35 -5.08 2.68
N ASP A 41 10.67 -4.99 2.87
CA ASP A 41 11.46 -5.99 3.59
C ASP A 41 10.98 -6.14 5.03
N ASP A 42 10.59 -5.05 5.70
CA ASP A 42 10.01 -5.09 7.07
C ASP A 42 8.73 -5.95 7.12
N TYR A 43 7.88 -5.91 6.10
CA TYR A 43 6.63 -6.69 6.04
C TYR A 43 6.85 -8.15 5.63
N LEU A 44 7.94 -8.46 4.92
CA LEU A 44 8.28 -9.83 4.48
C LEU A 44 9.20 -10.56 5.47
N ALA A 45 9.84 -9.83 6.38
CA ALA A 45 10.70 -10.38 7.43
C ALA A 45 9.94 -11.16 8.51
N GLU A 46 8.59 -11.09 8.54
CA GLU A 46 7.74 -11.84 9.46
C GLU A 46 7.32 -13.25 8.96
N GLU A 47 7.87 -13.74 7.83
CA GLU A 47 7.70 -15.14 7.37
C GLU A 47 8.84 -16.09 7.80
#